data_AF-F6QH60-F1
#
_entry.id   AF-F6QH60-F1
#
_cell.length_a   1.000
_cell.length_b   1.000
_cell.length_c   1.000
_cell.angle_alpha   90.00
_cell.angle_beta   90.00
_cell.angle_gamma   90.00
#
_symmetry.space_group_name_H-M   'P 1'
#
loop_
_entity.id
_entity.type
_entity.pdbx_description
1 polymer ?
#
loop_
_entity_poly.entity_id
_entity_poly.type
_entity_poly.pdbx_seq_one_letter_code
_entity_poly.pdbx_strand_id
1 'polypeptide(L)'
;MELLKLCGAHVTSSLKDLASDRSNQKKMIVFDPDAYTDSLPNYNEIAARYNSEAVSSNWALECIASFTVQPTAVYPVEEFESQLS
;
A
#
# COMPACT_ATOMS: atom_id res chain seq x y z
N MET A 1 11.92 1.35 -4.75
CA MET A 1 11.20 2.32 -3.87
C MET A 1 12.00 3.59 -3.53
N GLU A 2 13.21 3.82 -4.05
CA GLU A 2 13.95 5.09 -3.80
C GLU A 2 13.17 6.34 -4.23
N LEU A 3 12.31 6.22 -5.23
CA LEU A 3 11.56 7.34 -5.78
C LEU A 3 10.57 7.96 -4.77
N LEU A 4 9.95 7.16 -3.90
CA LEU A 4 9.05 7.68 -2.87
C LEU A 4 9.79 8.46 -1.77
N LYS A 5 11.04 8.09 -1.47
CA LYS A 5 11.89 8.86 -0.54
C LYS A 5 12.20 10.24 -1.11
N LEU A 6 12.43 10.35 -2.42
CA LEU A 6 12.65 11.63 -3.10
C LEU A 6 11.40 12.53 -3.05
N CYS A 7 10.21 11.94 -2.96
CA CYS A 7 8.95 12.66 -2.74
C CYS A 7 8.65 12.99 -1.27
N GLY A 8 9.59 12.73 -0.35
CA GLY A 8 9.45 13.03 1.08
C GLY A 8 8.72 11.97 1.91
N ALA A 9 8.42 10.80 1.34
CA ALA A 9 7.83 9.70 2.10
C ALA A 9 8.88 8.98 2.96
N HIS A 10 8.48 8.61 4.19
CA HIS A 10 9.27 7.69 4.99
C HIS A 10 8.98 6.24 4.54
N VAL A 11 9.99 5.57 3.96
CA VAL A 11 9.83 4.21 3.43
C VAL A 11 10.45 3.20 4.37
N THR A 12 9.65 2.25 4.83
CA THR A 12 10.09 1.09 5.60
C THR A 12 10.05 -0.17 4.72
N SER A 13 10.95 -1.11 4.96
CA SER A 13 11.04 -2.37 4.19
C SER A 13 10.36 -3.55 4.90
N SER A 14 9.80 -3.37 6.09
CA SER A 14 9.16 -4.44 6.84
C SER A 14 7.92 -3.97 7.59
N LEU A 15 6.91 -4.85 7.67
CA LEU A 15 5.70 -4.59 8.45
C LEU A 15 5.98 -4.49 9.96
N LYS A 16 7.08 -5.08 10.44
CA LYS A 16 7.51 -4.96 11.85
C LYS A 16 7.91 -3.52 12.18
N ASP A 17 8.64 -2.88 11.29
CA ASP A 17 9.05 -1.48 11.46
C ASP A 17 7.82 -0.56 11.43
N LEU A 18 6.89 -0.81 10.50
CA LEU A 18 5.62 -0.11 10.42
C LEU A 18 4.77 -0.25 11.70
N ALA A 19 4.75 -1.43 12.31
CA ALA A 19 4.06 -1.69 13.58
C ALA A 19 4.70 -0.95 14.76
N SER A 20 6.03 -0.80 14.73
CA SER A 20 6.80 -0.11 15.76
C SER A 20 6.70 1.41 15.66
N ASP A 21 6.33 1.94 14.49
CA ASP A 21 6.20 3.37 14.26
C ASP A 21 5.09 3.99 15.13
N ARG A 22 5.48 4.93 15.99
CA ARG A 22 4.58 5.69 16.88
C ARG A 22 4.28 7.10 16.35
N SER A 23 4.71 7.41 15.13
CA SER A 23 4.40 8.69 14.51
C SER A 23 2.89 8.83 14.27
N ASN A 24 2.41 10.08 14.28
CA ASN A 24 1.05 10.41 13.85
C ASN A 24 0.94 10.52 12.32
N GLN A 25 1.88 9.92 11.57
CA GLN A 25 1.86 9.96 10.11
C GLN A 25 0.83 8.96 9.56
N LYS A 26 0.26 9.29 8.40
CA LYS A 26 -0.60 8.36 7.66
C LYS A 26 0.25 7.19 7.18
N LYS A 27 -0.11 5.98 7.60
CA LYS A 27 0.57 4.74 7.23
C LYS A 27 -0.10 4.11 6.02
N MET A 28 0.71 3.71 5.05
CA MET A 28 0.24 3.10 3.81
C MET A 28 1.09 1.89 3.46
N ILE A 29 0.43 0.82 3.02
CA ILE A 29 1.04 -0.37 2.45
C ILE A 29 0.75 -0.32 0.96
N VAL A 30 1.82 -0.15 0.17
CA VAL A 30 1.75 -0.12 -1.30
C VAL A 30 2.13 -1.50 -1.81
N PHE A 31 1.28 -2.14 -2.60
CA PHE A 31 1.55 -3.46 -3.18
C PHE A 31 1.48 -3.41 -4.70
N ASP A 32 2.24 -4.28 -5.35
CA ASP A 32 2.18 -4.47 -6.80
C ASP A 32 1.27 -5.67 -7.09
N PRO A 33 0.05 -5.46 -7.61
CA PRO A 33 -0.88 -6.56 -7.87
C PRO A 33 -0.35 -7.52 -8.94
N ASP A 34 0.47 -7.03 -9.88
CA ASP A 34 1.00 -7.83 -10.99
C ASP A 34 2.23 -8.66 -10.59
N ALA A 35 2.80 -8.41 -9.42
CA ALA A 35 3.97 -9.13 -8.93
C ALA A 35 3.65 -10.57 -8.46
N TYR A 36 2.38 -10.91 -8.31
CA TYR A 36 1.94 -12.22 -7.83
C TYR A 36 1.23 -12.98 -8.96
N THR A 37 1.72 -14.19 -9.25
CA THR A 37 1.13 -15.09 -10.25
C THR A 37 0.05 -16.01 -9.67
N ASP A 38 -0.12 -16.01 -8.33
CA ASP A 38 -1.03 -16.88 -7.58
C ASP A 38 -2.05 -16.04 -6.77
N SER A 39 -2.72 -16.65 -5.79
CA SER A 39 -3.66 -15.97 -4.90
C SER A 39 -3.00 -14.76 -4.21
N LEU A 40 -3.56 -13.57 -4.46
CA LEU A 40 -3.15 -12.34 -3.79
C LEU A 40 -3.45 -12.43 -2.29
N PRO A 41 -2.50 -12.08 -1.41
CA PRO A 41 -2.78 -11.85 0.00
C PRO A 41 -3.93 -10.86 0.19
N ASN A 42 -4.76 -11.05 1.22
CA ASN A 42 -5.77 -10.05 1.58
C ASN A 42 -5.08 -8.81 2.16
N TYR A 43 -4.69 -7.86 1.30
CA TYR A 43 -3.95 -6.66 1.71
C TYR A 43 -4.78 -5.72 2.58
N ASN A 44 -6.11 -5.70 2.43
CA ASN A 44 -7.01 -4.96 3.30
C ASN A 44 -6.92 -5.50 4.74
N GLU A 45 -6.93 -6.82 4.91
CA GLU A 45 -6.76 -7.46 6.22
C GLU A 45 -5.37 -7.19 6.79
N ILE A 46 -4.32 -7.29 5.97
CA ILE A 46 -2.95 -6.96 6.40
C ILE A 46 -2.90 -5.51 6.88
N ALA A 47 -3.38 -4.56 6.08
CA ALA A 47 -3.29 -3.14 6.41
C ALA A 47 -4.09 -2.77 7.65
N ALA A 48 -5.26 -3.39 7.85
CA ALA A 48 -6.06 -3.23 9.06
C ALA A 48 -5.30 -3.65 10.33
N ARG A 49 -4.53 -4.76 10.29
CA ARG A 49 -3.70 -5.22 11.42
C ARG A 49 -2.61 -4.23 11.82
N TYR A 50 -2.18 -3.38 10.89
CA TYR A 50 -1.11 -2.38 11.11
C TYR A 50 -1.64 -0.94 11.22
N ASN A 51 -2.95 -0.74 11.33
CA ASN A 51 -3.59 0.59 11.34
C ASN A 51 -3.11 1.45 10.15
N SER A 52 -3.19 0.86 8.96
CA SER A 52 -2.69 1.43 7.71
C SER A 52 -3.72 1.25 6.58
N GLU A 53 -3.58 2.02 5.51
CA GLU A 53 -4.35 1.83 4.27
C GLU A 53 -3.56 0.96 3.28
N ALA A 54 -4.25 0.07 2.57
CA ALA A 54 -3.68 -0.67 1.44
C ALA A 54 -4.01 0.03 0.12
N VAL A 55 -3.01 0.20 -0.74
CA VAL A 55 -3.19 0.79 -2.09
C VAL A 55 -2.30 0.08 -3.11
N SER A 56 -2.75 0.01 -4.37
CA SER A 56 -1.93 -0.46 -5.48
C SER A 56 -0.73 0.47 -5.73
N SER A 57 0.37 -0.09 -6.26
CA SER A 57 1.55 0.65 -6.75
C SER A 57 1.18 1.76 -7.75
N ASN A 58 0.07 1.61 -8.47
CA ASN A 58 -0.48 2.62 -9.38
C ASN A 58 -0.82 3.93 -8.66
N TRP A 59 -1.26 3.89 -7.40
CA TRP A 59 -1.50 5.10 -6.61
C TRP A 59 -0.22 5.92 -6.44
N ALA A 60 0.88 5.26 -6.10
CA ALA A 60 2.17 5.93 -5.93
C ALA A 60 2.64 6.53 -7.26
N LEU A 61 2.55 5.76 -8.35
CA LEU A 61 2.92 6.22 -9.68
C LEU A 61 2.10 7.45 -10.12
N GLU A 62 0.79 7.47 -9.89
CA GLU A 62 -0.03 8.64 -10.21
C GLU A 62 0.33 9.85 -9.33
N CYS A 63 0.56 9.64 -8.03
CA CYS A 63 0.97 10.74 -7.14
C CYS A 63 2.27 11.40 -7.61
N ILE A 64 3.21 10.58 -8.07
CA ILE A 64 4.48 11.01 -8.63
C ILE A 64 4.26 11.74 -9.97
N ALA A 65 3.49 11.15 -10.88
CA ALA A 65 3.25 11.69 -12.22
C ALA A 65 2.51 13.04 -12.20
N SER A 66 1.52 13.17 -11.31
CA SER A 66 0.73 14.40 -11.11
C SER A 66 1.35 15.38 -10.12
N PHE A 67 2.44 14.99 -9.46
CA PHE A 67 3.07 15.72 -8.35
C PHE A 67 2.07 16.17 -7.27
N THR A 68 1.03 15.37 -7.03
CA THR A 68 -0.08 15.68 -6.12
C THR A 68 -0.49 14.40 -5.39
N VAL A 69 -0.76 14.46 -4.08
CA VAL A 69 -1.25 13.30 -3.34
C VAL A 69 -2.67 12.95 -3.79
N GLN A 70 -2.83 11.78 -4.41
CA GLN A 70 -4.10 11.32 -4.94
C GLN A 70 -4.97 10.66 -3.87
N PRO A 71 -6.31 10.70 -4.01
CA PRO A 71 -7.21 9.94 -3.14
C PRO A 71 -6.97 8.43 -3.23
N THR A 72 -6.92 7.73 -2.09
CA THR A 72 -6.62 6.29 -2.04
C THR A 72 -7.80 5.41 -2.50
N ALA A 73 -9.05 5.90 -2.36
CA ALA A 73 -10.26 5.19 -2.75
C ALA A 73 -10.38 4.83 -4.25
N VAL A 74 -9.59 5.48 -5.12
CA VAL A 74 -9.61 5.25 -6.57
C VAL A 74 -8.62 4.14 -6.99
N TYR A 75 -7.79 3.69 -6.06
CA TYR A 75 -6.80 2.63 -6.28
C TYR A 75 -7.03 1.48 -5.30
N PRO A 76 -8.25 0.92 -5.26
CA PRO A 76 -8.59 -0.14 -4.32
C PRO A 76 -7.75 -1.38 -4.60
N VAL A 77 -7.51 -2.14 -3.55
CA VAL A 77 -7.07 -3.53 -3.66
C VAL A 77 -8.24 -4.32 -4.22
N GLU A 78 -8.07 -5.00 -5.34
CA GLU A 78 -9.07 -5.95 -5.81
C GLU A 78 -9.21 -7.06 -4.75
N GLU A 79 -10.38 -7.14 -4.12
CA GLU A 79 -10.72 -8.26 -3.24
C GLU A 79 -11.03 -9.46 -4.13
N PHE A 80 -10.18 -10.49 -4.11
CA PHE A 80 -10.55 -11.75 -4.71
C PHE A 80 -11.69 -12.37 -3.90
N GLU A 81 -12.85 -12.58 -4.53
CA GLU A 81 -13.83 -13.52 -4.02
C GLU A 81 -13.14 -14.87 -3.90
N SER A 82 -12.94 -15.35 -2.66
CA SER A 82 -12.52 -16.72 -2.47
C SER A 82 -13.57 -17.60 -3.13
N GLN A 83 -13.20 -18.34 -4.17
CA GLN A 83 -14.01 -19.46 -4.63
C GLN A 83 -14.07 -20.44 -3.46
N LEU A 84 -15.09 -20.28 -2.62
CA LEU A 84 -15.52 -21.26 -1.62
C LEU A 84 -16.02 -22.46 -2.40
N SER A 85 -15.08 -23.35 -2.73
CA SER A 85 -15.32 -24.73 -3.14
C SER A 85 -15.79 -25.57 -1.96
#